data_AF-A0A822G8F8-F1
#
_entry.id   AF-A0A822G8F8-F1
#
_cell.length_a   1.000
_cell.length_b   1.000
_cell.length_c   1.000
_cell.angle_alpha   90.00
_cell.angle_beta   90.00
_cell.angle_gamma   90.00
#
_symmetry.space_group_name_H-M   'P 1'
#
loop_
_entity.id
_entity.type
_entity.pdbx_description
1 polymer ?
#
loop_
_entity_poly.entity_id
_entity_poly.type
_entity_poly.pdbx_seq_one_letter_code
_entity_poly.pdbx_strand_id
1 'polypeptide(L)'
;MESSTPTTSSHRYLVITTAIWMNKTSNRSKVAQNVPFGVFGIMLPYKTVRSKQFSNLCAQLETGICYIIDENGYIMFINQQEGNDLADDIGKFLGEFEGAIMQDLIAKKIFSEVKMVDFQGVCLQRQMRSEKSSGHHFRGILQTISIMFWNIINHLAMVLILDV
;
A
#
# COMPACT_ATOMS: atom_id res chain seq x y z
N MET A 1 34.94 -5.84 19.07
CA MET A 1 34.76 -5.67 17.62
C MET A 1 33.43 -4.96 17.46
N GLU A 2 33.51 -3.63 17.53
CA GLU A 2 32.36 -2.73 17.53
C GLU A 2 31.89 -2.62 16.08
N SER A 3 30.73 -3.20 15.77
CA SER A 3 30.12 -3.13 14.46
C SER A 3 29.59 -1.71 14.28
N SER A 4 30.39 -0.86 13.65
CA SER A 4 29.97 0.45 13.18
C SER A 4 28.89 0.23 12.11
N THR A 5 27.63 0.28 12.52
CA THR A 5 26.51 0.47 11.60
C THR A 5 26.81 1.71 10.76
N PRO A 6 26.78 1.62 9.42
CA PRO A 6 26.93 2.81 8.59
C PRO A 6 25.77 3.74 8.91
N THR A 7 26.07 4.94 9.41
CA THR A 7 25.10 6.03 9.52
C THR A 7 24.75 6.49 8.12
N THR A 8 23.90 5.73 7.43
CA THR A 8 23.28 6.16 6.19
C THR A 8 22.31 7.30 6.53
N SER A 9 22.80 8.53 6.39
CA SER A 9 21.97 9.73 6.39
C SER A 9 20.86 9.55 5.35
N SER A 10 19.68 9.15 5.80
CA SER A 10 18.50 8.99 4.95
C SER A 10 18.05 10.38 4.50
N HIS A 11 18.42 10.74 3.26
CA HIS A 11 18.02 12.02 2.68
C HIS A 11 16.54 11.96 2.31
N ARG A 12 15.69 12.57 3.15
CA ARG A 12 14.26 12.73 2.89
C ARG A 12 13.98 13.98 2.07
N TYR A 13 13.13 13.86 1.07
CA TYR A 13 12.73 14.95 0.19
C TYR A 13 11.21 15.11 0.21
N LEU A 14 10.75 16.35 0.22
CA LEU A 14 9.38 16.71 -0.11
C LEU A 14 9.30 16.95 -1.62
N VAL A 15 8.38 16.29 -2.29
CA VAL A 15 8.14 16.49 -3.72
C VAL A 15 6.85 17.27 -3.89
N ILE A 16 6.93 18.41 -4.56
CA ILE A 16 5.76 19.23 -4.91
C ILE A 16 5.62 19.21 -6.41
N THR A 17 4.44 18.82 -6.90
CA THR A 17 4.13 18.75 -8.33
C THR A 17 3.00 19.67 -8.70
N THR A 18 3.00 20.13 -9.94
CA THR A 18 1.91 20.92 -10.51
C THR A 18 1.76 20.60 -12.00
N ALA A 19 0.53 20.55 -12.48
CA ALA A 19 0.24 20.31 -13.89
C ALA A 19 0.44 21.60 -14.71
N ILE A 20 1.14 21.47 -15.83
CA ILE A 20 1.26 22.54 -16.83
C ILE A 20 0.12 22.35 -17.84
N TRP A 21 -0.71 23.38 -17.96
CA TRP A 21 -1.84 23.40 -18.88
C TRP A 21 -1.52 24.29 -20.08
N MET A 22 -1.87 23.84 -21.28
CA MET A 22 -1.75 24.61 -22.50
C MET A 22 -3.12 24.79 -23.13
N ASN A 23 -3.35 25.99 -23.67
CA ASN A 23 -4.54 26.24 -24.45
C ASN A 23 -4.32 25.78 -25.89
N LYS A 24 -5.10 24.80 -26.33
CA LYS A 24 -5.08 24.27 -27.68
C LYS A 24 -6.35 24.68 -28.41
N THR A 25 -6.19 25.44 -29.48
CA THR A 25 -7.29 25.73 -30.41
C THR A 25 -7.33 24.64 -31.47
N SER A 26 -8.43 23.89 -31.53
CA SER A 26 -8.63 22.91 -32.59
C SER A 26 -9.16 23.59 -33.85
N ASN A 27 -8.47 23.40 -34.99
CA ASN A 27 -8.96 23.87 -36.29
C ASN A 27 -10.31 23.25 -36.68
N ARG A 28 -10.65 22.07 -36.12
CA ARG A 28 -11.91 21.36 -36.42
C ARG A 28 -13.10 21.87 -35.61
N SER A 29 -12.86 22.30 -34.37
CA SER A 29 -13.94 22.70 -33.46
C SER A 29 -14.02 24.21 -33.25
N LYS A 30 -12.99 24.99 -33.60
CA LYS A 30 -12.83 26.42 -33.24
C LYS A 30 -13.05 26.72 -31.75
N VAL A 31 -13.01 25.69 -30.90
CA VAL A 31 -13.10 25.79 -29.45
C VAL A 31 -11.68 25.69 -28.91
N ALA A 32 -11.33 26.67 -28.09
CA ALA A 32 -10.12 26.68 -27.28
C ALA A 32 -10.33 25.73 -26.08
N GLN A 33 -9.46 24.73 -25.93
CA GLN A 33 -9.52 23.78 -24.83
C GLN A 33 -8.20 23.76 -24.07
N ASN A 34 -8.28 23.82 -22.73
CA ASN A 34 -7.13 23.60 -21.87
C ASN A 34 -6.82 22.10 -21.84
N VAL A 35 -5.61 21.75 -22.26
CA VAL A 35 -5.11 20.38 -22.24
C VAL A 35 -3.86 20.30 -21.36
N PRO A 36 -3.68 19.21 -20.61
CA PRO A 36 -2.46 19.01 -19.86
C PRO A 36 -1.31 18.77 -20.84
N PHE A 37 -0.24 19.56 -20.71
CA PHE A 37 0.98 19.39 -21.50
C PHE A 37 2.00 18.51 -20.78
N GLY A 38 2.09 18.65 -19.46
CA GLY A 38 3.01 17.87 -18.64
C GLY A 38 2.84 18.18 -17.15
N VAL A 39 3.73 17.60 -16.34
CA VAL A 39 3.79 17.83 -14.90
C VAL A 39 5.17 18.38 -14.56
N PHE A 40 5.19 19.53 -13.88
CA PHE A 40 6.39 20.09 -13.31
C PHE A 40 6.51 19.66 -11.85
N GLY A 41 7.72 19.34 -11.40
CA GLY A 41 7.97 18.94 -10.03
C GLY A 41 9.25 19.55 -9.48
N ILE A 42 9.22 19.95 -8.21
CA ILE A 42 10.40 20.35 -7.44
C ILE A 42 10.61 19.38 -6.28
N MET A 43 11.88 19.06 -6.00
CA MET A 43 12.27 18.23 -4.87
C MET A 43 13.00 19.10 -3.86
N LEU A 44 12.43 19.23 -2.67
CA LEU A 44 12.97 20.06 -1.59
C LEU A 44 13.55 19.16 -0.50
N PRO A 45 14.82 19.37 -0.10
CA PRO A 45 15.37 18.65 1.04
C PRO A 45 14.59 18.97 2.32
N TYR A 46 14.13 17.94 3.03
CA TYR A 46 13.28 18.10 4.21
C TYR A 46 13.90 19.00 5.29
N LYS A 47 15.21 18.84 5.54
CA LYS A 47 15.98 19.62 6.53
C LYS A 47 15.95 21.13 6.23
N THR A 48 15.94 21.51 4.95
CA THR A 48 15.92 22.91 4.52
C THR A 48 14.54 23.53 4.71
N VAL A 49 13.46 22.79 4.43
CA VAL A 49 12.09 23.31 4.57
C VAL A 49 11.71 23.49 6.04
N ARG A 50 12.11 22.53 6.88
CA ARG A 50 11.82 22.54 8.32
C ARG A 50 12.38 23.78 9.03
N SER A 51 13.61 24.18 8.71
CA SER A 51 14.38 25.17 9.48
C SER A 51 13.96 26.63 9.24
N LYS A 52 13.24 26.95 8.15
CA LYS A 52 12.98 28.35 7.77
C LYS A 52 11.55 28.84 8.03
N GLN A 53 10.56 27.96 8.05
CA GLN A 53 9.15 28.39 8.01
C GLN A 53 8.25 27.62 8.97
N PHE A 54 8.67 26.40 9.33
CA PHE A 54 7.84 25.48 10.10
C PHE A 54 7.87 25.74 11.61
N SER A 55 9.02 26.15 12.15
CA SER A 55 9.14 26.42 13.58
C SER A 55 8.17 27.51 14.03
N ASN A 56 7.93 28.54 13.22
CA ASN A 56 7.07 29.67 13.59
C ASN A 56 5.58 29.33 13.56
N LEU A 57 5.15 28.42 12.66
CA LEU A 57 3.75 28.02 12.57
C LEU A 57 3.31 27.23 13.81
N CYS A 58 4.23 26.43 14.36
CA CYS A 58 4.00 25.64 15.56
C CYS A 58 4.55 26.31 16.84
N ALA A 59 5.21 27.47 16.74
CA ALA A 59 5.81 28.18 17.88
C ALA A 59 4.77 28.70 18.88
N GLN A 60 3.50 28.76 18.48
CA GLN A 60 2.40 29.15 19.37
C GLN A 60 1.98 28.02 20.33
N LEU A 61 2.44 26.78 20.10
CA LEU A 61 2.30 25.69 21.07
C LEU A 61 3.56 25.64 21.94
N GLU A 62 3.49 26.22 23.14
CA GLU A 62 4.54 26.04 24.17
C GLU A 62 4.65 24.57 24.61
N THR A 63 3.57 23.80 24.47
CA THR A 63 3.51 22.36 24.79
C THR A 63 2.66 21.63 23.73
N GLY A 64 3.16 20.50 23.23
CA GLY A 64 2.42 19.61 22.34
C GLY A 64 3.09 19.34 20.98
N ILE A 65 2.57 18.33 20.29
CA ILE A 65 3.03 17.91 18.97
C ILE A 65 2.18 18.62 17.92
N CYS A 66 2.85 19.19 16.92
CA CYS A 66 2.24 19.90 15.82
C CYS A 66 2.56 19.18 14.51
N TYR A 67 1.52 18.75 13.81
CA TYR A 67 1.59 18.06 12.53
C TYR A 67 1.15 19.00 11.41
N ILE A 68 1.85 18.96 10.28
CA ILE A 68 1.24 19.34 9.00
C ILE A 68 0.98 18.07 8.21
N ILE A 69 -0.28 17.93 7.81
CA ILE A 69 -0.80 16.83 7.03
C ILE A 69 -1.24 17.34 5.65
N ASP A 70 -1.14 16.48 4.65
CA ASP A 70 -1.68 16.75 3.32
C ASP A 70 -3.22 16.54 3.28
N GLU A 71 -3.81 16.79 2.11
CA GLU A 71 -5.25 16.62 1.87
C GLU A 71 -5.73 15.17 1.96
N ASN A 72 -4.81 14.20 2.03
CA ASN A 72 -5.10 12.77 2.16
C ASN A 72 -4.79 12.22 3.56
N GLY A 73 -4.33 13.07 4.49
CA GLY A 73 -4.04 12.70 5.87
C GLY A 73 -2.65 12.09 6.10
N TYR A 74 -1.72 12.24 5.17
CA TYR A 74 -0.32 11.85 5.34
C TYR A 74 0.49 12.95 6.03
N ILE A 75 1.36 12.55 6.95
CA ILE A 75 2.19 13.48 7.71
C ILE A 75 3.31 14.02 6.83
N MET A 76 3.27 15.32 6.53
CA MET A 76 4.30 16.00 5.75
C MET A 76 5.42 16.51 6.65
N PHE A 77 5.09 16.97 7.86
CA PHE A 77 6.04 17.57 8.80
C PHE A 77 5.57 17.47 10.25
N ILE A 78 6.55 17.50 11.16
CA ILE A 78 6.34 17.43 12.61
C ILE A 78 7.27 18.44 13.30
N ASN A 79 6.78 19.14 14.32
CA ASN A 79 7.59 20.13 15.06
C ASN A 79 8.75 19.53 15.89
N GLN A 80 8.82 18.20 16.06
CA GLN A 80 9.79 17.54 16.95
C GLN A 80 11.06 17.00 16.27
N GLN A 81 12.21 17.16 16.92
CA GLN A 81 13.54 17.13 16.29
C GLN A 81 13.90 15.82 15.60
N GLU A 82 14.72 15.90 14.54
CA GLU A 82 15.28 14.73 13.85
C GLU A 82 16.12 13.91 14.85
N GLY A 83 15.84 12.59 14.96
CA GLY A 83 16.47 11.70 15.94
C GLY A 83 15.58 11.30 17.12
N ASN A 84 14.32 11.77 17.16
CA ASN A 84 13.28 11.16 17.99
C ASN A 84 12.44 10.17 17.16
N ASP A 85 11.80 9.20 17.84
CA ASP A 85 10.98 8.17 17.18
C ASP A 85 9.84 8.77 16.33
N LEU A 86 9.35 9.94 16.74
CA LEU A 86 8.24 10.61 16.07
C LEU A 86 8.62 11.23 14.72
N ALA A 87 9.86 11.67 14.53
CA ALA A 87 10.31 12.19 13.23
C ALA A 87 10.30 11.10 12.16
N ASP A 88 10.35 9.82 12.54
CA ASP A 88 10.23 8.70 11.61
C ASP A 88 8.80 8.47 11.11
N ASP A 89 7.80 9.20 11.64
CA ASP A 89 6.41 9.12 11.18
C ASP A 89 6.11 10.01 9.96
N ILE A 90 7.07 10.83 9.52
CA ILE A 90 6.92 11.60 8.28
C ILE A 90 6.72 10.64 7.10
N GLY A 91 5.71 10.92 6.28
CA GLY A 91 5.30 10.11 5.13
C GLY A 91 4.35 8.96 5.51
N LYS A 92 4.05 8.76 6.79
CA LYS A 92 3.05 7.79 7.25
C LYS A 92 1.67 8.43 7.31
N PHE A 93 0.64 7.58 7.30
CA PHE A 93 -0.75 8.02 7.44
C PHE A 93 -1.05 8.34 8.91
N LEU A 94 -1.56 9.54 9.20
CA LEU A 94 -1.80 9.98 10.57
C LEU A 94 -2.76 9.05 11.32
N GLY A 95 -3.77 8.51 10.64
CA GLY A 95 -4.76 7.62 11.25
C GLY A 95 -4.22 6.26 11.71
N GLU A 96 -3.02 5.85 11.30
CA GLU A 96 -2.37 4.61 11.76
C GLU A 96 -1.80 4.77 13.19
N PHE A 97 -1.33 5.98 13.54
CA PHE A 97 -0.68 6.28 14.82
C PHE A 97 -1.61 7.04 15.76
N GLU A 98 -2.31 8.05 15.24
CA GLU A 98 -3.20 8.95 15.97
C GLU A 98 -4.64 8.77 15.49
N GLY A 99 -5.13 7.53 15.56
CA GLY A 99 -6.47 7.16 15.08
C GLY A 99 -7.60 7.97 15.73
N ALA A 100 -7.46 8.35 17.01
CA ALA A 100 -8.44 9.17 17.71
C ALA A 100 -8.52 10.60 17.15
N ILE A 101 -7.36 11.20 16.82
CA ILE A 101 -7.30 12.53 16.18
C ILE A 101 -7.94 12.45 14.79
N MET A 102 -7.59 11.43 13.99
CA MET A 102 -8.16 11.26 12.66
C MET A 102 -9.69 11.08 12.73
N GLN A 103 -10.20 10.29 13.68
CA GLN A 103 -11.64 10.13 13.90
C GLN A 103 -12.34 11.44 14.27
N ASP A 104 -11.73 12.27 15.13
CA ASP A 104 -12.26 13.60 15.47
C ASP A 104 -12.27 14.55 14.25
N LEU A 105 -11.23 14.52 13.41
CA LEU A 105 -11.18 15.30 12.17
C LEU A 105 -12.26 14.87 11.17
N ILE A 106 -12.56 13.57 11.10
CA ILE A 106 -13.67 13.03 10.29
C ILE A 106 -15.02 13.48 10.88
N ALA A 107 -15.18 13.41 12.21
CA ALA A 107 -16.40 13.85 12.90
C ALA A 107 -16.68 15.34 12.65
N LYS A 108 -15.63 16.17 12.66
CA LYS A 108 -15.66 17.60 12.35
C LYS A 108 -15.80 17.94 10.86
N LYS A 109 -15.91 16.94 9.98
CA LYS A 109 -16.05 17.11 8.52
C LYS A 109 -14.86 17.83 7.86
N ILE A 110 -13.67 17.71 8.45
CA ILE A 110 -12.42 18.19 7.84
C ILE A 110 -11.92 17.15 6.83
N PHE A 111 -12.00 15.86 7.18
CA PHE A 111 -11.74 14.74 6.27
C PHE A 111 -12.99 13.90 6.02
N SER A 112 -13.00 13.19 4.89
CA SER A 112 -14.02 12.20 4.56
C SER A 112 -13.37 10.83 4.42
N GLU A 113 -13.89 9.83 5.15
CA GLU A 113 -13.43 8.45 5.00
C GLU A 113 -14.02 7.83 3.73
N VAL A 114 -13.15 7.30 2.87
CA VAL A 114 -13.55 6.55 1.67
C VAL A 114 -12.97 5.13 1.76
N LYS A 115 -13.84 4.13 1.83
CA LYS A 115 -13.43 2.72 1.84
C LYS A 115 -13.28 2.22 0.41
N MET A 116 -12.08 1.75 0.07
CA MET A 116 -11.77 1.13 -1.22
C MET A 116 -11.38 -0.33 -1.02
N VAL A 117 -11.82 -1.19 -1.94
CA VAL A 117 -11.45 -2.61 -1.96
C VAL A 117 -10.62 -2.86 -3.21
N ASP A 118 -9.36 -3.26 -3.03
CA ASP A 118 -8.50 -3.69 -4.12
C ASP A 118 -8.67 -5.20 -4.35
N PHE A 119 -9.33 -5.55 -5.44
CA PHE A 119 -9.55 -6.94 -5.83
C PHE A 119 -8.32 -7.61 -6.46
N GLN A 120 -7.28 -6.83 -6.80
CA GLN A 120 -6.08 -7.31 -7.49
C GLN A 120 -4.85 -7.36 -6.57
N GLY A 121 -5.01 -7.00 -5.29
CA GLY A 121 -3.96 -7.10 -4.28
C GLY A 121 -3.54 -8.54 -3.99
N VAL A 122 -2.24 -8.77 -3.84
CA VAL A 122 -1.68 -10.04 -3.38
C VAL A 122 -1.36 -9.93 -1.89
N CYS A 123 -1.93 -10.82 -1.08
CA CYS A 123 -1.60 -10.91 0.34
C CYS A 123 -0.75 -12.16 0.62
N LEU A 124 0.21 -12.04 1.54
CA LEU A 124 0.88 -13.20 2.09
C LEU A 124 -0.15 -14.01 2.88
N GLN A 125 -0.35 -15.27 2.48
CA GLN A 125 -1.24 -16.15 3.20
C GLN A 125 -0.63 -16.46 4.56
N ARG A 126 -1.22 -15.89 5.62
CA ARG A 126 -0.85 -16.21 7.00
C ARG A 126 -1.13 -17.71 7.16
N GLN A 127 -0.09 -18.52 7.39
CA GLN A 127 -0.26 -19.93 7.71
C GLN A 127 -1.01 -20.03 9.04
N MET A 128 -2.34 -20.05 8.96
CA MET A 128 -3.15 -20.65 10.00
C MET A 128 -2.66 -22.11 10.04
N ARG A 129 -2.03 -22.53 11.15
CA ARG A 129 -1.84 -23.95 11.43
C ARG A 129 -3.24 -24.56 11.60
N SER A 130 -3.90 -24.83 10.48
CA SER A 130 -5.08 -25.68 10.44
C SER A 130 -4.58 -27.07 10.78
N GLU A 131 -5.13 -27.64 11.85
CA GLU A 131 -5.05 -29.07 12.11
C GLU A 131 -5.34 -29.83 10.83
N LYS A 132 -4.53 -30.85 10.55
CA LYS A 132 -4.54 -31.61 9.31
C LYS A 132 -5.95 -32.16 9.06
N SER A 133 -6.69 -31.55 8.13
CA SER A 133 -7.93 -32.14 7.62
C SER A 133 -7.59 -33.47 6.94
N SER A 134 -8.20 -34.56 7.41
CA SER A 134 -7.98 -35.96 7.02
C SER A 134 -8.38 -36.30 5.58
N GLY A 135 -8.57 -35.31 4.69
CA GLY A 135 -9.03 -35.48 3.32
C GLY A 135 -8.03 -36.16 2.37
N HIS A 136 -6.78 -36.37 2.80
CA HIS A 136 -5.78 -37.10 2.00
C HIS A 136 -6.03 -38.62 1.93
N HIS A 137 -6.72 -39.22 2.91
CA HIS A 137 -7.01 -40.66 2.89
C HIS A 137 -8.07 -41.04 1.84
N PHE A 138 -9.09 -40.20 1.63
CA PHE A 138 -10.17 -40.51 0.69
C PHE A 138 -9.71 -40.44 -0.78
N ARG A 139 -8.80 -39.52 -1.11
CA ARG A 139 -8.21 -39.42 -2.48
C ARG A 139 -7.36 -40.63 -2.84
N GLY A 140 -6.59 -41.17 -1.89
CA GLY A 140 -5.78 -42.37 -2.11
C GLY A 140 -6.65 -43.61 -2.40
N ILE A 141 -7.74 -43.77 -1.65
CA ILE A 141 -8.67 -44.91 -1.81
C ILE A 141 -9.43 -44.84 -3.15
N LEU A 142 -9.89 -43.66 -3.56
CA LEU A 142 -10.57 -43.52 -4.86
C LEU A 142 -9.64 -43.79 -6.05
N GLN A 143 -8.37 -43.39 -5.95
CA GLN A 143 -7.41 -43.59 -7.02
C GLN A 143 -7.01 -45.06 -7.18
N THR A 144 -6.89 -45.81 -6.07
CA THR A 144 -6.61 -47.26 -6.13
C THR A 144 -7.78 -48.06 -6.68
N ILE A 145 -9.02 -47.70 -6.34
CA ILE A 145 -10.23 -48.34 -6.88
C ILE A 145 -10.31 -48.17 -8.40
N SER A 146 -9.98 -46.98 -8.91
CA SER A 146 -9.98 -46.70 -10.36
C SER A 146 -8.97 -47.59 -11.13
N ILE A 147 -7.76 -47.77 -10.60
CA ILE A 147 -6.72 -48.60 -11.20
C ILE A 147 -7.11 -50.09 -11.19
N MET A 148 -7.68 -50.56 -10.07
CA MET A 148 -8.20 -51.92 -9.95
C MET A 148 -9.30 -52.18 -10.98
N PHE A 149 -10.24 -51.26 -11.11
CA PHE A 149 -11.36 -51.38 -12.06
C PHE A 149 -10.87 -51.46 -13.51
N TRP A 150 -9.88 -50.62 -13.89
CA TRP A 150 -9.29 -50.65 -15.22
C TRP A 150 -8.58 -51.97 -15.54
N ASN A 151 -7.82 -52.51 -14.59
CA ASN A 151 -7.15 -53.80 -14.77
C ASN A 151 -8.14 -54.97 -14.90
N ILE A 152 -9.23 -54.96 -14.13
CA ILE A 152 -10.28 -55.98 -14.20
C ILE A 152 -10.99 -55.95 -15.56
N ILE A 153 -11.36 -54.76 -16.07
CA ILE A 153 -11.98 -54.61 -17.39
C ILE A 153 -11.09 -55.18 -18.49
N ASN A 154 -9.79 -54.85 -18.48
CA ASN A 154 -8.85 -55.33 -19.50
C ASN A 154 -8.64 -56.85 -19.42
N HIS A 155 -8.63 -57.42 -18.21
CA HIS A 155 -8.46 -58.86 -18.04
C HIS A 155 -9.70 -59.64 -18.50
N LEU A 156 -10.90 -59.13 -18.20
CA LEU A 156 -12.17 -59.70 -18.69
C LEU A 156 -12.29 -59.59 -20.21
N ALA A 157 -11.86 -58.48 -20.80
CA ALA A 157 -11.86 -58.30 -22.25
C ALA A 157 -10.97 -59.34 -22.96
N MET A 158 -9.76 -59.60 -22.44
CA MET A 158 -8.86 -60.60 -23.02
C MET A 158 -9.42 -62.03 -22.90
N VAL A 159 -10.06 -62.38 -21.79
CA VAL A 159 -10.68 -63.72 -21.61
C VAL A 159 -11.86 -63.90 -22.57
N LEU A 160 -12.74 -62.89 -22.69
CA LEU A 160 -13.87 -62.94 -23.63
C LEU A 160 -13.46 -62.96 -25.11
N ILE A 161 -12.28 -62.44 -25.45
CA ILE A 161 -11.74 -62.48 -26.82
C ILE A 161 -11.10 -63.85 -27.14
N LEU A 162 -10.63 -64.59 -26.13
CA LEU A 162 -10.00 -65.91 -26.30
C LEU A 162 -10.99 -67.09 -26.20
N ASP A 163 -12.19 -66.85 -25.68
CA ASP A 163 -13.30 -67.81 -25.61
C ASP A 163 -14.30 -67.69 -26.80
N VAL A 164 -13.90 -67.02 -27.89
CA VAL A 164 -14.58 -66.98 -29.22
C VAL A 164 -13.67 -67.60 -30.27
#